data_AF-A0A9N9N2D7-F1
#
_entry.id   AF-A0A9N9N2D7-F1
#
_cell.length_a   1.000
_cell.length_b   1.000
_cell.length_c   1.000
_cell.angle_alpha   90.00
_cell.angle_beta   90.00
_cell.angle_gamma   90.00
#
_symmetry.space_group_name_H-M   'P 1'
#
loop_
_entity.id
_entity.type
_entity.pdbx_description
1 polymer ?
#
loop_
_entity_poly.entity_id
_entity_poly.type
_entity_poly.pdbx_seq_one_letter_code
_entity_poly.pdbx_strand_id
1 'polypeptide(L)'
;MCLCDEEGHLSDRYIFVGPVLADIKNNSVVTGVRLIKKNRILHLQIQEGKLLPYGYINQSTVHWVDVDNHKFDDADVFTMRYGRRSMALDNIQGDENHIVTGVHFEFVHDKIHLKLHVSPFDWHTGRVDHNKGYYRYTNQERRSKINIDNLDIPTNSYREIGKWYHQQMYSYVEFTHSSFEKDAAQSTVPFIDIQEVANKPAVPLSSAGIYHKGRSGYGGFIAPRIWTYNFANHLSSKLPNMGDRHDDADEEDMELLIVKLK
;
A
#
# COMPACT_ATOMS: atom_id res chain seq x y z
N MET A 1 -8.20 -34.42 -5.37
CA MET A 1 -7.68 -34.01 -4.05
C MET A 1 -8.50 -32.81 -3.60
N CYS A 2 -9.05 -32.83 -2.39
CA CYS A 2 -10.03 -31.85 -1.91
C CYS A 2 -9.35 -30.84 -0.96
N LEU A 3 -9.75 -29.58 -1.01
CA LEU A 3 -9.32 -28.56 -0.06
C LEU A 3 -10.30 -28.49 1.10
N CYS A 4 -9.78 -28.57 2.33
CA CYS A 4 -10.59 -28.39 3.53
C CYS A 4 -10.92 -26.90 3.70
N ASP A 5 -12.20 -26.56 3.69
CA ASP A 5 -12.72 -25.24 4.04
C ASP A 5 -13.44 -25.33 5.41
N GLU A 6 -12.70 -25.71 6.45
CA GLU A 6 -13.28 -26.06 7.77
C GLU A 6 -13.73 -24.82 8.55
N GLU A 7 -15.04 -24.66 8.69
CA GLU A 7 -15.64 -23.65 9.57
C GLU A 7 -15.43 -24.03 11.05
N GLY A 8 -15.06 -23.07 11.91
CA GLY A 8 -14.89 -23.36 13.33
C GLY A 8 -14.11 -22.31 14.13
N HIS A 9 -13.89 -22.61 15.41
CA HIS A 9 -13.22 -21.71 16.37
C HIS A 9 -11.73 -21.48 16.09
N LEU A 10 -11.11 -22.30 15.24
CA LEU A 10 -9.70 -22.18 14.84
C LEU A 10 -9.52 -21.51 13.47
N SER A 11 -10.61 -21.15 12.78
CA SER A 11 -10.54 -20.65 11.42
C SER A 11 -10.43 -19.12 11.33
N ASP A 12 -9.31 -18.60 10.88
CA ASP A 12 -9.08 -17.15 10.73
C ASP A 12 -9.39 -16.70 9.29
N ARG A 13 -10.69 -16.61 8.98
CA ARG A 13 -11.21 -16.39 7.61
C ARG A 13 -11.93 -15.05 7.41
N TYR A 14 -11.85 -14.14 8.38
CA TYR A 14 -12.66 -12.93 8.43
C TYR A 14 -11.83 -11.69 8.08
N ILE A 15 -12.38 -10.80 7.26
CA ILE A 15 -11.76 -9.55 6.84
C ILE A 15 -12.75 -8.41 7.04
N PHE A 16 -12.33 -7.36 7.72
CA PHE A 16 -13.13 -6.14 7.82
C PHE A 16 -13.06 -5.36 6.50
N VAL A 17 -14.23 -5.02 5.97
CA VAL A 17 -14.40 -4.29 4.69
C VAL A 17 -15.02 -2.90 4.86
N GLY A 18 -15.26 -2.47 6.10
CA GLY A 18 -15.76 -1.13 6.38
C GLY A 18 -14.72 -0.02 6.18
N PRO A 19 -15.15 1.24 5.98
CA PRO A 19 -14.28 2.40 5.82
C PRO A 19 -13.43 2.68 7.06
N VAL A 20 -12.11 2.85 6.87
CA VAL A 20 -11.17 3.33 7.89
C VAL A 20 -10.71 4.73 7.49
N LEU A 21 -11.27 5.76 8.14
CA LEU A 21 -11.04 7.16 7.82
C LEU A 21 -10.19 7.84 8.89
N ALA A 22 -9.33 8.75 8.48
CA ALA A 22 -8.66 9.68 9.39
C ALA A 22 -9.68 10.69 9.96
N ASP A 23 -9.31 11.42 11.01
CA ASP A 23 -10.11 12.53 11.54
C ASP A 23 -10.03 13.78 10.64
N ILE A 24 -10.64 13.67 9.45
CA ILE A 24 -10.61 14.71 8.41
C ILE A 24 -11.25 16.01 8.92
N LYS A 25 -12.24 15.92 9.82
CA LYS A 25 -12.90 17.09 10.43
C LYS A 25 -11.93 17.92 11.27
N ASN A 26 -10.96 17.26 11.90
CA ASN A 26 -9.87 17.91 12.64
C ASN A 26 -8.57 18.04 11.83
N ASN A 27 -8.68 18.01 10.49
CA ASN A 27 -7.57 18.19 9.54
C ASN A 27 -6.49 17.10 9.62
N SER A 28 -6.83 15.90 10.10
CA SER A 28 -5.96 14.73 10.07
C SER A 28 -5.98 14.04 8.70
N VAL A 29 -4.84 13.48 8.31
CA VAL A 29 -4.64 12.79 7.03
C VAL A 29 -3.87 11.51 7.26
N VAL A 30 -3.97 10.56 6.32
CA VAL A 30 -3.26 9.28 6.44
C VAL A 30 -1.77 9.49 6.16
N THR A 31 -0.93 8.95 7.05
CA THR A 31 0.55 8.98 6.94
C THR A 31 1.19 7.59 6.90
N GLY A 32 0.41 6.54 7.15
CA GLY A 32 0.87 5.16 7.15
C GLY A 32 -0.29 4.18 7.13
N VAL A 33 -0.01 2.94 6.73
CA VAL A 33 -0.98 1.85 6.64
C VAL A 33 -0.33 0.55 7.14
N ARG A 34 -1.08 -0.29 7.84
CA ARG A 34 -0.66 -1.66 8.19
C ARG A 34 -1.86 -2.60 8.19
N LEU A 35 -1.56 -3.90 8.22
CA LEU A 35 -2.55 -4.95 8.47
C LEU A 35 -2.41 -5.44 9.90
N ILE A 36 -3.53 -5.62 10.59
CA ILE A 36 -3.55 -6.24 11.92
C ILE A 36 -4.62 -7.30 12.01
N LYS A 37 -4.40 -8.29 12.88
CA LYS A 37 -5.43 -9.26 13.24
C LYS A 37 -5.92 -8.95 14.65
N LYS A 38 -7.20 -8.61 14.79
CA LYS A 38 -7.85 -8.37 16.09
C LYS A 38 -9.13 -9.19 16.14
N ASN A 39 -9.36 -9.91 17.24
CA ASN A 39 -10.53 -10.78 17.40
C ASN A 39 -10.73 -11.76 16.21
N ARG A 40 -9.63 -12.27 15.63
CA ARG A 40 -9.61 -13.17 14.45
C ARG A 40 -10.10 -12.55 13.14
N ILE A 41 -10.30 -11.24 13.10
CA ILE A 41 -10.63 -10.47 11.91
C ILE A 41 -9.37 -9.73 11.46
N LEU A 42 -9.08 -9.79 10.16
CA LEU A 42 -8.03 -8.98 9.53
C LEU A 42 -8.57 -7.56 9.26
N HIS A 43 -7.84 -6.55 9.70
CA HIS A 43 -8.18 -5.14 9.48
C HIS A 43 -7.06 -4.42 8.76
N LEU A 44 -7.44 -3.47 7.89
CA LEU A 44 -6.58 -2.32 7.60
C LEU A 44 -6.57 -1.41 8.83
N GLN A 45 -5.40 -0.89 9.17
CA GLN A 45 -5.25 0.14 10.18
C GLN A 45 -4.40 1.27 9.59
N ILE A 46 -4.80 2.51 9.87
CA ILE A 46 -4.11 3.71 9.39
C ILE A 46 -3.36 4.39 10.52
N GLN A 47 -2.25 5.01 10.17
CA GLN A 47 -1.62 6.05 10.97
C GLN A 47 -2.12 7.39 10.45
N GLU A 48 -2.50 8.29 11.35
CA GLU A 48 -2.91 9.64 11.00
C GLU A 48 -2.06 10.70 11.69
N GLY A 49 -2.08 11.92 11.14
CA GLY A 49 -1.54 13.11 11.79
C GLY A 49 -2.12 14.39 11.18
N LYS A 50 -2.11 15.48 11.94
CA LYS A 50 -2.66 16.77 11.47
C LYS A 50 -1.80 17.36 10.36
N LEU A 51 -2.45 17.67 9.25
CA LEU A 51 -1.84 18.37 8.12
C LEU A 51 -1.60 19.85 8.48
N LEU A 52 -0.43 20.34 8.10
CA LEU A 52 0.03 21.71 8.25
C LEU A 52 0.26 22.33 6.86
N PRO A 53 0.41 23.66 6.77
CA PRO A 53 0.86 24.34 5.56
C PRO A 53 1.99 23.60 4.83
N TYR A 54 1.97 23.61 3.49
CA TYR A 54 3.02 23.05 2.63
C TYR A 54 3.24 21.54 2.81
N GLY A 55 2.20 20.80 3.17
CA GLY A 55 2.26 19.34 3.25
C GLY A 55 3.00 18.78 4.47
N TYR A 56 3.40 19.64 5.43
CA TYR A 56 3.99 19.16 6.68
C TYR A 56 2.96 18.44 7.54
N ILE A 57 3.43 17.49 8.35
CA ILE A 57 2.61 16.81 9.35
C ILE A 57 3.08 17.24 10.73
N ASN A 58 2.12 17.58 11.60
CA ASN A 58 2.42 17.80 13.01
C ASN A 58 2.79 16.46 13.68
N GLN A 59 4.09 16.21 13.84
CA GLN A 59 4.62 14.95 14.36
C GLN A 59 4.11 14.60 15.77
N SER A 60 3.75 15.60 16.58
CA SER A 60 3.20 15.37 17.93
C SER A 60 1.78 14.78 17.94
N THR A 61 1.09 14.84 16.80
CA THR A 61 -0.28 14.31 16.64
C THR A 61 -0.31 12.93 15.98
N VAL A 62 0.86 12.42 15.57
CA VAL A 62 0.96 11.18 14.80
C VAL A 62 0.68 9.98 15.70
N HIS A 63 -0.33 9.20 15.34
CA HIS A 63 -0.68 7.97 16.06
C HIS A 63 -1.39 6.98 15.12
N TRP A 64 -1.39 5.70 15.52
CA TRP A 64 -2.19 4.68 14.86
C TRP A 64 -3.63 4.78 15.37
N VAL A 65 -4.61 4.83 14.46
CA VAL A 65 -6.03 4.87 14.82
C VAL A 65 -6.45 3.48 15.29
N ASP A 66 -7.01 3.36 16.49
CA ASP A 66 -7.45 2.07 17.01
C ASP A 66 -8.59 1.48 16.16
N VAL A 67 -8.57 0.16 15.98
CA VAL A 67 -9.66 -0.54 15.29
C VAL A 67 -10.71 -1.01 16.29
N ASP A 68 -11.98 -0.88 15.92
CA ASP A 68 -13.11 -1.27 16.75
C ASP A 68 -13.17 -2.78 17.00
N ASN A 69 -13.94 -3.16 18.02
CA ASN A 69 -14.17 -4.56 18.37
C ASN A 69 -15.33 -5.13 17.55
N HIS A 70 -15.06 -5.45 16.28
CA HIS A 70 -16.02 -6.08 15.39
C HIS A 70 -16.33 -7.53 15.74
N LYS A 71 -17.55 -7.96 15.42
CA LYS A 71 -18.01 -9.35 15.53
C LYS A 71 -18.14 -9.98 14.15
N PHE A 72 -18.18 -11.32 14.10
CA PHE A 72 -18.22 -12.07 12.84
C PHE A 72 -19.52 -11.88 12.05
N ASP A 73 -20.60 -11.47 12.72
CA ASP A 73 -21.93 -11.22 12.15
C ASP A 73 -22.16 -9.74 11.78
N ASP A 74 -21.18 -8.86 12.00
CA ASP A 74 -21.23 -7.47 11.55
C ASP A 74 -21.32 -7.40 10.03
N ALA A 75 -22.14 -6.47 9.51
CA ALA A 75 -22.36 -6.31 8.07
C ALA A 75 -21.06 -6.01 7.28
N ASP A 76 -20.10 -5.36 7.93
CA ASP A 76 -18.81 -4.97 7.37
C ASP A 76 -17.72 -6.04 7.55
N VAL A 77 -18.09 -7.28 7.86
CA VAL A 77 -17.17 -8.41 7.98
C VAL A 77 -17.38 -9.41 6.85
N PHE A 78 -16.40 -9.49 5.97
CA PHE A 78 -16.35 -10.45 4.88
C PHE A 78 -15.77 -11.78 5.35
N THR A 79 -16.42 -12.89 5.00
CA THR A 79 -15.96 -14.25 5.29
C THR A 79 -15.39 -14.90 4.03
N MET A 80 -14.11 -15.24 4.04
CA MET A 80 -13.49 -16.04 2.99
C MET A 80 -14.07 -17.46 2.96
N ARG A 81 -14.31 -17.94 1.74
CA ARG A 81 -14.80 -19.30 1.44
C ARG A 81 -14.02 -19.86 0.25
N TYR A 82 -14.12 -21.16 0.00
CA TYR A 82 -13.44 -21.85 -1.12
C TYR A 82 -13.54 -21.08 -2.45
N GLY A 83 -14.72 -20.59 -2.83
CA GLY A 83 -14.93 -19.83 -4.07
C GLY A 83 -14.72 -18.32 -3.96
N ARG A 84 -14.42 -17.78 -2.77
CA ARG A 84 -14.36 -16.34 -2.47
C ARG A 84 -13.18 -16.03 -1.56
N ARG A 85 -11.97 -16.16 -2.11
CA ARG A 85 -10.70 -16.02 -1.39
C ARG A 85 -9.60 -15.40 -2.28
N SER A 86 -10.01 -14.65 -3.29
CA SER A 86 -9.10 -13.94 -4.16
C SER A 86 -8.92 -12.51 -3.67
N MET A 87 -7.69 -12.00 -3.73
CA MET A 87 -7.33 -10.62 -3.39
C MET A 87 -6.66 -9.95 -4.58
N ALA A 88 -7.20 -8.80 -4.97
CA ALA A 88 -6.64 -7.97 -6.02
C ALA A 88 -5.37 -7.27 -5.53
N LEU A 89 -4.33 -7.26 -6.37
CA LEU A 89 -3.10 -6.53 -6.11
C LEU A 89 -3.24 -5.11 -6.65
N ASP A 90 -4.06 -4.32 -5.95
CA ASP A 90 -4.41 -2.97 -6.35
C ASP A 90 -3.26 -1.98 -6.13
N ASN A 91 -3.03 -1.12 -7.12
CA ASN A 91 -2.13 0.02 -7.01
C ASN A 91 -2.94 1.26 -7.40
N ILE A 92 -3.41 1.99 -6.40
CA ILE A 92 -4.36 3.08 -6.59
C ILE A 92 -3.59 4.38 -6.51
N GLN A 93 -3.40 5.00 -7.67
CA GLN A 93 -2.79 6.31 -7.80
C GLN A 93 -3.77 7.39 -7.36
N GLY A 94 -3.27 8.36 -6.60
CA GLY A 94 -4.01 9.55 -6.22
C GLY A 94 -4.09 10.55 -7.35
N ASP A 95 -5.02 11.48 -7.22
CA ASP A 95 -5.15 12.60 -8.14
C ASP A 95 -4.26 13.77 -7.72
N GLU A 96 -3.95 14.64 -8.66
CA GLU A 96 -3.26 15.90 -8.34
C GLU A 96 -4.06 16.68 -7.29
N ASN A 97 -3.35 17.31 -6.36
CA ASN A 97 -3.94 18.09 -5.25
C ASN A 97 -4.87 17.30 -4.32
N HIS A 98 -4.84 15.96 -4.37
CA HIS A 98 -5.55 15.10 -3.45
C HIS A 98 -4.59 14.32 -2.55
N ILE A 99 -5.05 14.03 -1.35
CA ILE A 99 -4.33 13.23 -0.35
C ILE A 99 -5.23 12.12 0.17
N VAL A 100 -4.61 11.04 0.61
CA VAL A 100 -5.33 9.91 1.20
C VAL A 100 -5.81 10.30 2.59
N THR A 101 -7.11 10.17 2.81
CA THR A 101 -7.80 10.44 4.07
C THR A 101 -8.51 9.21 4.62
N GLY A 102 -8.45 8.08 3.91
CA GLY A 102 -8.91 6.79 4.41
C GLY A 102 -8.66 5.64 3.46
N VAL A 103 -8.86 4.42 3.95
CA VAL A 103 -8.69 3.18 3.21
C VAL A 103 -9.78 2.19 3.60
N HIS A 104 -10.16 1.28 2.71
CA HIS A 104 -10.87 0.07 3.10
C HIS A 104 -10.74 -1.04 2.07
N PHE A 105 -11.12 -2.24 2.48
CA PHE A 105 -11.36 -3.34 1.57
C PHE A 105 -12.80 -3.36 1.09
N GLU A 106 -13.05 -3.89 -0.10
CA GLU A 106 -14.40 -4.19 -0.57
C GLU A 106 -14.37 -5.50 -1.35
N PHE A 107 -15.37 -6.37 -1.15
CA PHE A 107 -15.51 -7.55 -1.98
C PHE A 107 -16.38 -7.25 -3.20
N VAL A 108 -15.78 -7.22 -4.39
CA VAL A 108 -16.46 -6.93 -5.66
C VAL A 108 -15.83 -7.77 -6.78
N HIS A 109 -16.63 -8.21 -7.76
CA HIS A 109 -16.16 -9.04 -8.89
C HIS A 109 -15.30 -10.26 -8.46
N ASP A 110 -15.78 -10.95 -7.42
CA ASP A 110 -15.19 -12.15 -6.82
C ASP A 110 -13.80 -11.96 -6.19
N LYS A 111 -13.42 -10.72 -5.88
CA LYS A 111 -12.11 -10.38 -5.29
C LYS A 111 -12.26 -9.36 -4.18
N ILE A 112 -11.36 -9.43 -3.22
CA ILE A 112 -11.15 -8.38 -2.23
C ILE A 112 -10.28 -7.30 -2.88
N HIS A 113 -10.83 -6.10 -2.98
CA HIS A 113 -10.20 -4.92 -3.57
C HIS A 113 -9.85 -3.90 -2.51
N LEU A 114 -8.76 -3.16 -2.71
CA LEU A 114 -8.48 -1.95 -1.95
C LEU A 114 -9.29 -0.79 -2.54
N LYS A 115 -9.75 0.11 -1.68
CA LYS A 115 -10.26 1.43 -2.05
C LYS A 115 -9.60 2.49 -1.18
N LEU A 116 -9.33 3.65 -1.76
CA LEU A 116 -8.80 4.81 -1.04
C LEU A 116 -9.87 5.88 -0.97
N HIS A 117 -10.12 6.41 0.22
CA HIS A 117 -10.80 7.69 0.33
C HIS A 117 -9.74 8.79 0.17
N VAL A 118 -9.94 9.66 -0.81
CA VAL A 118 -9.06 10.81 -1.07
C VAL A 118 -9.83 12.10 -0.87
N SER A 119 -9.14 13.16 -0.48
CA SER A 119 -9.75 14.48 -0.31
C SER A 119 -8.84 15.55 -0.89
N PRO A 120 -9.40 16.58 -1.53
CA PRO A 120 -8.62 17.72 -1.97
C PRO A 120 -8.14 18.53 -0.75
N PHE A 121 -6.98 19.15 -0.89
CA PHE A 121 -6.44 20.03 0.13
C PHE A 121 -5.81 21.27 -0.50
N ASP A 122 -5.77 22.34 0.28
CA ASP A 122 -5.07 23.56 -0.10
C ASP A 122 -3.59 23.45 0.32
N TRP A 123 -2.69 23.54 -0.65
CA TRP A 123 -1.24 23.40 -0.43
C TRP A 123 -0.67 24.43 0.55
N HIS A 124 -1.07 25.70 0.41
CA HIS A 124 -0.48 26.80 1.16
C HIS A 124 -0.94 26.82 2.62
N THR A 125 -2.19 26.45 2.87
CA THR A 125 -2.79 26.46 4.21
C THR A 125 -2.77 25.10 4.89
N GLY A 126 -2.60 24.01 4.13
CA GLY A 126 -2.68 22.65 4.63
C GLY A 126 -4.09 22.23 5.04
N ARG A 127 -5.13 22.92 4.56
CA ARG A 127 -6.53 22.62 4.91
C ARG A 127 -7.15 21.59 3.98
N VAL A 128 -7.72 20.54 4.55
CA VAL A 128 -8.44 19.50 3.81
C VAL A 128 -9.91 19.88 3.65
N ASP A 129 -10.43 19.78 2.42
CA ASP A 129 -11.86 19.97 2.15
C ASP A 129 -12.59 18.63 2.34
N HIS A 130 -13.03 18.39 3.58
CA HIS A 130 -13.69 17.14 3.99
C HIS A 130 -15.03 16.88 3.28
N ASN A 131 -15.64 17.88 2.64
CA ASN A 131 -16.94 17.73 1.95
C ASN A 131 -16.78 17.28 0.48
N LYS A 132 -15.56 17.34 -0.05
CA LYS A 132 -15.26 16.95 -1.44
C LYS A 132 -14.46 15.66 -1.54
N GLY A 133 -14.43 14.88 -0.47
CA GLY A 133 -13.80 13.56 -0.47
C GLY A 133 -14.57 12.55 -1.32
N TYR A 134 -13.86 11.60 -1.93
CA TYR A 134 -14.44 10.52 -2.70
C TYR A 134 -13.55 9.28 -2.71
N TYR A 135 -14.13 8.14 -3.11
CA TYR A 135 -13.40 6.88 -3.20
C TYR A 135 -12.73 6.70 -4.57
N ARG A 136 -11.43 6.40 -4.55
CA ARG A 136 -10.62 5.96 -5.70
C ARG A 136 -10.42 4.45 -5.62
N TYR A 137 -10.47 3.82 -6.79
CA TYR A 137 -10.30 2.39 -6.97
C TYR A 137 -9.77 2.10 -8.38
N THR A 138 -9.27 0.87 -8.58
CA THR A 138 -8.76 0.44 -9.89
C THR A 138 -9.89 -0.15 -10.74
N ASN A 139 -10.23 0.52 -11.86
CA ASN A 139 -11.31 0.12 -12.78
C ASN A 139 -10.95 -1.04 -13.73
N GLN A 140 -9.99 -1.89 -13.37
CA GLN A 140 -9.54 -2.98 -14.22
C GLN A 140 -10.19 -4.30 -13.81
N GLU A 141 -11.11 -4.78 -14.65
CA GLU A 141 -11.80 -6.06 -14.46
C GLU A 141 -10.91 -7.26 -14.80
N ARG A 142 -10.19 -7.18 -15.92
CA ARG A 142 -9.29 -8.26 -16.38
C ARG A 142 -7.99 -8.21 -15.62
N ARG A 143 -7.78 -9.20 -14.76
CA ARG A 143 -6.56 -9.38 -13.97
C ARG A 143 -5.93 -10.74 -14.18
N SER A 144 -4.61 -10.79 -14.20
CA SER A 144 -3.85 -12.04 -14.31
C SER A 144 -3.70 -12.69 -12.93
N LYS A 145 -4.00 -13.99 -12.82
CA LYS A 145 -3.74 -14.76 -11.60
C LYS A 145 -2.24 -14.98 -11.46
N ILE A 146 -1.67 -14.62 -10.32
CA ILE A 146 -0.33 -15.10 -9.95
C ILE A 146 -0.50 -16.54 -9.44
N ASN A 147 0.09 -17.49 -10.16
CA ASN A 147 0.01 -18.90 -9.79
C ASN A 147 0.94 -19.17 -8.59
N ILE A 148 0.33 -19.56 -7.46
CA ILE A 148 0.99 -19.95 -6.23
C ILE A 148 0.52 -21.33 -5.72
N ASP A 149 -0.07 -22.13 -6.61
CA ASP A 149 -0.65 -23.41 -6.26
C ASP A 149 0.46 -24.42 -5.90
N ASN A 150 0.26 -25.16 -4.81
CA ASN A 150 1.17 -26.21 -4.33
C ASN A 150 2.62 -25.72 -4.07
N LEU A 151 2.80 -24.44 -3.71
CA LEU A 151 4.10 -23.86 -3.38
C LEU A 151 4.46 -24.01 -1.89
N ASP A 152 5.76 -23.95 -1.59
CA ASP A 152 6.29 -24.06 -0.23
C ASP A 152 5.92 -22.84 0.64
N ILE A 153 6.00 -22.98 1.96
CA ILE A 153 5.69 -21.89 2.87
C ILE A 153 6.73 -20.76 2.75
N PRO A 154 6.31 -19.49 2.74
CA PRO A 154 7.20 -18.37 2.43
C PRO A 154 8.40 -18.24 3.36
N THR A 155 8.27 -18.66 4.62
CA THR A 155 9.31 -18.57 5.66
C THR A 155 10.44 -19.58 5.50
N ASN A 156 10.27 -20.62 4.67
CA ASN A 156 11.32 -21.61 4.39
C ASN A 156 12.36 -21.11 3.37
N SER A 157 12.19 -19.92 2.79
CA SER A 157 13.11 -19.41 1.78
C SER A 157 14.46 -19.02 2.41
N TYR A 158 15.47 -19.88 2.26
CA TYR A 158 16.82 -19.76 2.84
C TYR A 158 17.72 -18.63 2.29
N ARG A 159 17.21 -17.75 1.41
CA ARG A 159 17.96 -16.60 0.88
C ARG A 159 17.11 -15.35 0.96
N GLU A 160 17.76 -14.20 1.11
CA GLU A 160 17.16 -12.89 0.83
C GLU A 160 16.34 -12.96 -0.46
N ILE A 161 15.22 -12.25 -0.48
CA ILE A 161 14.23 -12.23 -1.57
C ILE A 161 14.93 -11.77 -2.86
N GLY A 162 15.51 -12.73 -3.58
CA GLY A 162 16.29 -12.49 -4.78
C GLY A 162 15.38 -12.14 -5.95
N LYS A 163 15.73 -11.05 -6.65
CA LYS A 163 15.04 -10.42 -7.79
C LYS A 163 13.54 -10.20 -7.54
N TRP A 164 13.22 -8.94 -7.25
CA TRP A 164 11.88 -8.38 -7.37
C TRP A 164 11.27 -8.81 -8.69
N TYR A 165 10.27 -9.69 -8.66
CA TYR A 165 9.36 -9.76 -9.78
C TYR A 165 8.61 -8.43 -9.77
N HIS A 166 8.84 -7.61 -10.79
CA HIS A 166 7.96 -6.48 -11.06
C HIS A 166 6.54 -7.02 -10.99
N GLN A 167 5.75 -6.49 -10.08
CA GLN A 167 4.34 -6.85 -10.01
C GLN A 167 3.75 -6.62 -11.38
N GLN A 168 3.22 -7.70 -11.95
CA GLN A 168 2.41 -7.59 -13.15
C GLN A 168 1.27 -6.62 -12.80
N MET A 169 1.18 -5.53 -13.55
CA MET A 169 0.07 -4.60 -13.39
C MET A 169 -1.23 -5.38 -13.54
N TYR A 170 -2.22 -5.05 -12.71
CA TYR A 170 -3.53 -5.69 -12.75
C TYR A 170 -3.45 -7.21 -12.53
N SER A 171 -2.88 -7.60 -11.40
CA SER A 171 -2.82 -9.00 -10.97
C SER A 171 -3.69 -9.25 -9.75
N TYR A 172 -3.91 -10.52 -9.45
CA TYR A 172 -4.53 -10.97 -8.21
C TYR A 172 -3.89 -12.27 -7.75
N VAL A 173 -4.03 -12.55 -6.46
CA VAL A 173 -3.68 -13.84 -5.86
C VAL A 173 -4.94 -14.50 -5.32
N GLU A 174 -4.90 -15.82 -5.21
CA GLU A 174 -5.95 -16.59 -4.54
C GLU A 174 -5.32 -17.27 -3.34
N PHE A 175 -5.90 -17.09 -2.15
CA PHE A 175 -5.46 -17.83 -0.97
C PHE A 175 -5.70 -19.33 -1.20
N THR A 176 -4.65 -20.13 -1.06
CA THR A 176 -4.66 -21.56 -1.33
C THR A 176 -3.78 -22.29 -0.33
N HIS A 177 -3.76 -23.61 -0.42
CA HIS A 177 -2.93 -24.44 0.42
C HIS A 177 -1.45 -24.38 -0.02
N SER A 178 -0.56 -24.60 0.92
CA SER A 178 0.85 -24.87 0.68
C SER A 178 1.11 -26.27 0.12
N SER A 179 2.36 -26.58 -0.20
CA SER A 179 2.74 -27.81 -0.91
C SER A 179 2.41 -29.10 -0.16
N PHE A 180 1.67 -30.01 -0.81
CA PHE A 180 1.39 -31.34 -0.26
C PHE A 180 2.66 -32.15 0.05
N GLU A 181 3.72 -31.98 -0.75
CA GLU A 181 4.96 -32.73 -0.60
C GLU A 181 5.84 -32.18 0.53
N LYS A 182 5.78 -30.87 0.77
CA LYS A 182 6.72 -30.20 1.67
C LYS A 182 6.16 -29.94 3.06
N ASP A 183 4.87 -29.62 3.17
CA ASP A 183 4.21 -29.35 4.45
C ASP A 183 2.81 -29.97 4.55
N ALA A 184 2.54 -30.99 3.72
CA ALA A 184 1.27 -31.70 3.70
C ALA A 184 0.05 -30.77 3.54
N ALA A 185 0.21 -29.63 2.86
CA ALA A 185 -0.84 -28.64 2.65
C ALA A 185 -1.47 -28.08 3.93
N GLN A 186 -0.70 -28.01 5.02
CA GLN A 186 -1.17 -27.59 6.34
C GLN A 186 -1.29 -26.06 6.49
N SER A 187 -0.68 -25.29 5.60
CA SER A 187 -0.66 -23.82 5.67
C SER A 187 -1.52 -23.18 4.59
N THR A 188 -2.06 -22.00 4.88
CA THR A 188 -2.67 -21.14 3.86
C THR A 188 -1.64 -20.13 3.35
N VAL A 189 -1.45 -20.06 2.04
CA VAL A 189 -0.56 -19.10 1.36
C VAL A 189 -1.35 -18.22 0.39
N PRO A 190 -0.93 -16.97 0.13
CA PRO A 190 0.24 -16.30 0.69
C PRO A 190 0.05 -15.95 2.17
N PHE A 191 1.16 -15.73 2.88
CA PHE A 191 1.11 -15.16 4.23
C PHE A 191 0.77 -13.67 4.19
N ILE A 192 0.30 -13.11 5.29
CA ILE A 192 0.01 -11.69 5.42
C ILE A 192 1.15 -11.03 6.20
N ASP A 193 1.75 -10.00 5.60
CA ASP A 193 2.78 -9.18 6.25
C ASP A 193 2.10 -8.06 7.07
N ILE A 194 2.25 -8.13 8.39
CA ILE A 194 1.64 -7.19 9.34
C ILE A 194 2.58 -6.03 9.73
N GLN A 195 3.75 -5.93 9.10
CA GLN A 195 4.70 -4.86 9.39
C GLN A 195 4.11 -3.47 9.08
N GLU A 196 4.54 -2.49 9.87
CA GLU A 196 4.15 -1.10 9.70
C GLU A 196 4.72 -0.53 8.40
N VAL A 197 3.84 0.04 7.57
CA VAL A 197 4.25 0.77 6.37
C VAL A 197 3.94 2.24 6.59
N ALA A 198 4.92 2.96 7.12
CA ALA A 198 4.81 4.37 7.45
C ALA A 198 6.19 5.05 7.34
N ASN A 199 6.19 6.37 7.17
CA ASN A 199 7.42 7.15 7.06
C ASN A 199 7.82 7.76 8.40
N LYS A 200 9.13 7.93 8.59
CA LYS A 200 9.70 8.65 9.74
C LYS A 200 10.68 9.71 9.20
N PRO A 201 10.34 11.02 9.25
CA PRO A 201 9.11 11.60 9.80
C PRO A 201 7.86 11.27 8.98
N ALA A 202 6.68 11.41 9.60
CA ALA A 202 5.40 11.18 8.95
C ALA A 202 5.13 12.25 7.88
N VAL A 203 4.59 11.83 6.73
CA VAL A 203 4.24 12.69 5.58
C VAL A 203 2.89 12.27 5.01
N PRO A 204 2.14 13.16 4.35
CA PRO A 204 0.87 12.78 3.74
C PRO A 204 1.08 11.78 2.61
N LEU A 205 0.15 10.84 2.47
CA LEU A 205 0.14 9.89 1.36
C LEU A 205 -0.67 10.43 0.20
N SER A 206 -0.19 10.21 -1.02
CA SER A 206 -0.97 10.43 -2.25
C SER A 206 -1.60 9.13 -2.75
N SER A 207 -1.05 7.98 -2.40
CA SER A 207 -1.47 6.70 -2.98
C SER A 207 -1.18 5.55 -2.05
N ALA A 208 -1.90 4.45 -2.25
CA ALA A 208 -1.68 3.20 -1.54
C ALA A 208 -2.10 2.00 -2.41
N GLY A 209 -1.64 0.82 -2.02
CA GLY A 209 -1.84 -0.40 -2.76
C GLY A 209 -1.62 -1.65 -1.93
N ILE A 210 -1.96 -2.78 -2.51
CA ILE A 210 -1.70 -4.12 -1.99
C ILE A 210 -0.81 -4.85 -2.97
N TYR A 211 0.19 -5.53 -2.44
CA TYR A 211 1.31 -6.01 -3.22
C TYR A 211 1.64 -7.43 -2.77
N HIS A 212 1.88 -8.33 -3.72
CA HIS A 212 2.43 -9.66 -3.47
C HIS A 212 3.95 -9.64 -3.64
N LYS A 213 4.68 -10.19 -2.68
CA LYS A 213 6.12 -10.46 -2.78
C LYS A 213 6.38 -11.93 -2.52
N GLY A 214 7.16 -12.57 -3.36
CA GLY A 214 7.48 -13.97 -3.20
C GLY A 214 8.67 -14.37 -4.03
N ARG A 215 9.22 -15.54 -3.74
CA ARG A 215 10.28 -16.17 -4.52
C ARG A 215 9.68 -17.35 -5.27
N SER A 216 10.20 -17.62 -6.47
CA SER A 216 9.84 -18.84 -7.20
C SER A 216 9.97 -20.08 -6.31
N GLY A 217 8.92 -20.90 -6.28
CA GLY A 217 8.82 -22.08 -5.43
C GLY A 217 8.15 -21.86 -4.06
N TYR A 218 7.80 -20.62 -3.70
CA TYR A 218 7.21 -20.26 -2.41
C TYR A 218 5.94 -19.41 -2.58
N GLY A 219 4.95 -19.59 -1.69
CA GLY A 219 3.65 -18.90 -1.79
C GLY A 219 3.69 -17.37 -1.61
N GLY A 220 4.76 -16.83 -1.03
CA GLY A 220 4.97 -15.39 -0.82
C GLY A 220 4.09 -14.74 0.26
N PHE A 221 4.13 -13.41 0.30
CA PHE A 221 3.46 -12.55 1.27
C PHE A 221 2.62 -11.50 0.55
N ILE A 222 1.52 -11.09 1.19
CA ILE A 222 0.72 -9.93 0.83
C ILE A 222 0.95 -8.83 1.84
N ALA A 223 1.15 -7.61 1.35
CA ALA A 223 1.48 -6.47 2.19
C ALA A 223 0.91 -5.16 1.61
N PRO A 224 0.64 -4.15 2.46
CA PRO A 224 0.37 -2.80 2.01
C PRO A 224 1.59 -2.14 1.37
N ARG A 225 1.37 -1.26 0.40
CA ARG A 225 2.36 -0.34 -0.17
C ARG A 225 1.80 1.06 -0.14
N ILE A 226 2.64 2.04 0.14
CA ILE A 226 2.25 3.46 0.17
C ILE A 226 3.15 4.28 -0.75
N TRP A 227 2.64 5.42 -1.21
CA TRP A 227 3.44 6.46 -1.84
C TRP A 227 3.17 7.79 -1.17
N THR A 228 4.24 8.53 -0.94
CA THR A 228 4.18 9.87 -0.36
C THR A 228 3.68 10.87 -1.38
N TYR A 229 3.03 11.91 -0.88
CA TYR A 229 2.67 13.04 -1.72
C TYR A 229 3.93 13.69 -2.34
N ASN A 230 3.86 13.99 -3.64
CA ASN A 230 4.98 14.59 -4.36
C ASN A 230 4.91 16.12 -4.25
N PHE A 231 5.80 16.71 -3.46
CA PHE A 231 5.89 18.16 -3.27
C PHE A 231 6.47 18.91 -4.48
N ALA A 232 7.15 18.22 -5.41
CA ALA A 232 7.79 18.86 -6.56
C ALA A 232 6.78 19.60 -7.45
N ASN A 233 5.54 19.13 -7.50
CA ASN A 233 4.46 19.76 -8.28
C ASN A 233 4.11 21.17 -7.79
N HIS A 234 4.51 21.53 -6.56
CA HIS A 234 4.28 22.85 -5.96
C HIS A 234 5.52 23.74 -5.96
N LEU A 235 6.67 23.23 -6.41
CA LEU A 235 7.87 24.03 -6.58
C LEU A 235 7.75 24.82 -7.89
N SER A 236 7.53 26.12 -7.80
CA SER A 236 7.64 26.98 -8.98
C SER A 236 9.09 26.98 -9.46
N SER A 237 9.38 26.32 -10.58
CA SER A 237 10.66 26.47 -11.29
C SER A 237 10.70 27.81 -12.04
N LYS A 238 10.60 28.92 -11.33
CA LYS A 238 11.24 30.15 -11.82
C LYS A 238 12.71 30.01 -11.48
N LEU A 239 13.43 29.24 -12.30
CA LEU A 239 14.87 29.41 -12.36
C LEU A 239 15.11 30.90 -12.59
N PRO A 240 16.01 31.56 -11.82
CA PRO A 240 16.37 32.94 -12.11
C PRO A 240 16.74 32.98 -13.59
N ASN A 241 16.21 33.97 -14.30
CA ASN A 241 16.58 34.24 -15.68
C ASN A 241 18.09 34.52 -15.64
N MET A 242 18.91 33.49 -15.87
CA MET A 242 20.31 33.68 -16.20
C MET A 242 20.22 34.30 -17.59
N GLY A 243 20.09 35.64 -17.62
CA GLY A 243 20.17 36.40 -18.86
C GLY A 243 21.37 35.88 -19.63
N ASP A 244 21.20 35.76 -20.96
CA ASP A 244 22.17 35.16 -21.87
C ASP A 244 23.59 35.37 -21.35
N ARG A 245 24.18 34.29 -20.82
CA ARG A 245 25.62 34.29 -20.62
C ARG A 245 26.18 34.39 -22.03
N HIS A 246 26.60 35.59 -22.41
CA HIS A 246 27.64 35.71 -23.41
C HIS A 246 28.84 35.01 -22.81
N ASP A 247 28.98 33.75 -23.17
CA ASP A 247 30.26 33.08 -23.16
C ASP A 247 31.10 33.81 -24.21
N ASP A 248 31.69 34.93 -23.80
CA ASP A 248 32.84 35.49 -24.48
C ASP A 248 33.90 34.39 -24.37
N ALA A 249 34.03 33.63 -25.46
CA ALA A 249 35.07 32.65 -25.64
C ALA A 249 36.40 33.39 -25.77
N ASP A 250 36.96 33.79 -24.63
CA ASP A 250 38.40 33.99 -24.50
C ASP A 250 39.02 32.59 -24.48
N GLU A 251 39.27 32.12 -25.69
CA GLU A 251 40.02 30.92 -26.03
C GLU A 251 41.50 31.16 -25.70
N GLU A 252 41.87 31.22 -24.42
CA GLU A 252 43.27 31.09 -24.00
C GLU A 252 43.37 30.63 -22.53
N ASP A 253 44.15 29.57 -22.33
CA ASP A 253 44.65 29.00 -21.08
C ASP A 253 43.71 28.22 -20.14
N MET A 254 43.60 26.91 -20.41
CA MET A 254 43.74 25.91 -19.33
C MET A 254 44.39 24.63 -19.87
N GLU A 255 45.72 24.55 -19.75
CA GLU A 255 46.47 23.31 -19.90
C GLU A 255 45.97 22.24 -18.93
N LEU A 256 45.57 21.10 -19.49
CA LEU A 256 45.12 19.91 -18.78
C LEU A 256 46.33 19.11 -18.27
N LEU A 257 46.70 19.28 -17.00
CA LEU A 257 47.75 18.47 -16.36
C LEU A 257 47.20 17.08 -16.01
N ILE A 258 47.31 16.13 -16.96
CA ILE A 258 47.02 14.71 -16.73
C ILE A 258 48.19 14.10 -15.94
N VAL A 259 48.02 13.93 -14.63
CA VAL A 259 48.87 13.04 -13.84
C VAL A 259 48.26 11.63 -13.87
N LYS A 260 48.83 10.77 -14.72
CA LYS A 260 48.72 9.31 -14.59
C LYS A 260 49.58 8.87 -13.41
N LEU A 261 49.00 8.18 -12.44
CA LEU A 261 49.76 7.30 -11.54
C LEU A 261 49.19 5.88 -11.60
N LYS A 262 50.16 4.96 -11.68
CA LYS A 262 50.09 3.52 -11.94
C LYS A 262 49.35 2.74 -10.85
#